data_AF-A0A8B9SDN9-F1
#
_entry.id   AF-A0A8B9SDN9-F1
#
_cell.length_a   1.000
_cell.length_b   1.000
_cell.length_c   1.000
_cell.angle_alpha   90.00
_cell.angle_beta   90.00
_cell.angle_gamma   90.00
#
_symmetry.space_group_name_H-M   'P 1'
#
loop_
_entity.id
_entity.type
_entity.pdbx_description
1 polymer ?
#
loop_
_entity_poly.entity_id
_entity_poly.type
_entity_poly.pdbx_seq_one_letter_code
_entity_poly.pdbx_strand_id
1 'polypeptide(L)'
;MHMLICHLVHITGSRIKLVLSSVSDYFAAMFTSDVCEAKQEEIKMEGIDPNALWDLVQFAYTGCLELKEDTIENLLAAACLLQLPQVVEVCCHFLMKLLHPSNCLGIRAFADAQGCTELMKVAHNYTMENIMEVIRNQEFLLLPAEELHKLLASDDVNVPDEETIFHALMMWVKYDMQRRCSDLSMLLAYIRLPLLPPQWFFLCLNLTSPDSSCTLKHALAIQ
;
A
#
# COMPACT_ATOMS: atom_id res chain seq x y z
N MET A 1 -20.89 -29.19 -3.93
CA MET A 1 -19.73 -30.02 -3.53
C MET A 1 -19.11 -30.54 -4.82
N HIS A 2 -17.95 -30.15 -5.32
CA HIS A 2 -16.73 -29.61 -4.75
C HIS A 2 -16.04 -28.86 -5.91
N MET A 3 -15.81 -27.55 -5.81
CA MET A 3 -14.75 -26.87 -6.56
C MET A 3 -14.06 -25.90 -5.60
N LEU A 4 -13.42 -26.49 -4.60
CA LEU A 4 -12.30 -25.87 -3.93
C LEU A 4 -11.07 -26.13 -4.81
N ILE A 5 -10.27 -25.08 -5.02
CA ILE A 5 -8.95 -25.04 -5.64
C ILE A 5 -8.96 -24.98 -7.18
N CYS A 6 -8.99 -23.77 -7.73
CA CYS A 6 -8.22 -23.42 -8.93
C CYS A 6 -8.01 -21.90 -8.95
N HIS A 7 -6.79 -21.46 -8.62
CA HIS A 7 -6.22 -20.17 -9.01
C HIS A 7 -5.99 -20.11 -10.54
N LEU A 8 -6.92 -20.65 -11.33
CA LEU A 8 -6.77 -20.96 -12.74
C LEU A 8 -8.10 -20.66 -13.44
N VAL A 9 -8.15 -19.53 -14.13
CA VAL A 9 -9.27 -19.18 -15.01
C VAL A 9 -8.94 -19.65 -16.42
N HIS A 10 -9.84 -20.43 -17.02
CA HIS A 10 -9.67 -20.91 -18.40
C HIS A 10 -10.37 -19.97 -19.38
N ILE A 11 -9.61 -19.37 -20.30
CA ILE A 11 -10.14 -18.55 -21.40
C ILE A 11 -10.30 -19.46 -22.63
N THR A 12 -11.52 -19.90 -22.93
CA THR A 12 -11.81 -20.82 -24.05
C THR A 12 -12.57 -20.13 -25.19
N GLY A 13 -11.97 -20.10 -26.39
CA GLY A 13 -12.64 -19.71 -27.64
C GLY A 13 -12.08 -18.47 -28.35
N SER A 14 -11.97 -18.56 -29.68
CA SER A 14 -11.30 -17.56 -30.55
C SER A 14 -11.92 -16.16 -30.49
N ARG A 15 -13.23 -16.05 -30.19
CA ARG A 15 -13.90 -14.74 -30.06
C ARG A 15 -13.49 -14.00 -28.79
N ILE A 16 -13.30 -14.71 -27.68
CA ILE A 16 -12.85 -14.11 -26.41
C ILE A 16 -11.42 -13.61 -26.56
N LYS A 17 -10.55 -14.41 -27.20
CA LYS A 17 -9.17 -14.01 -27.48
C LYS A 17 -9.11 -12.69 -28.27
N LEU A 18 -9.94 -12.56 -29.31
CA LEU A 18 -9.96 -11.36 -30.16
C LEU A 18 -10.47 -10.13 -29.42
N VAL A 19 -11.52 -10.27 -28.60
CA VAL A 19 -12.03 -9.17 -27.77
C VAL A 19 -10.98 -8.76 -26.73
N LEU A 20 -10.37 -9.70 -26.03
CA LEU A 20 -9.34 -9.41 -25.03
C LEU A 20 -8.09 -8.78 -25.65
N SER A 21 -7.62 -9.26 -26.81
CA SER A 21 -6.54 -8.62 -27.57
C SER A 21 -6.86 -7.18 -27.97
N SER A 22 -8.14 -6.85 -28.20
CA SER A 22 -8.53 -5.51 -28.62
C SER A 22 -8.53 -4.49 -27.50
N VAL A 23 -8.69 -4.95 -26.25
CA VAL A 23 -8.78 -4.08 -25.07
C VAL A 23 -7.51 -4.06 -24.23
N SER A 24 -6.62 -5.04 -24.41
CA SER A 24 -5.43 -5.24 -23.58
C SER A 24 -4.21 -5.63 -24.41
N ASP A 25 -3.14 -4.86 -24.26
CA ASP A 25 -1.85 -5.12 -24.89
C ASP A 25 -1.20 -6.41 -24.36
N TYR A 26 -1.43 -6.75 -23.08
CA TYR A 26 -0.98 -8.01 -22.49
C TYR A 26 -1.56 -9.21 -23.25
N PHE A 27 -2.87 -9.20 -23.46
CA PHE A 27 -3.55 -10.24 -24.23
C PHE A 27 -3.14 -10.22 -25.70
N ALA A 28 -3.02 -9.03 -26.31
CA ALA A 28 -2.55 -8.91 -27.69
C ALA A 28 -1.17 -9.55 -27.85
N ALA A 29 -0.22 -9.27 -26.96
CA ALA A 29 1.12 -9.85 -26.98
C ALA A 29 1.10 -11.36 -26.75
N MET A 30 0.32 -11.84 -25.76
CA MET A 30 0.19 -13.27 -25.45
C MET A 30 -0.39 -14.08 -26.61
N PHE A 31 -1.30 -13.48 -27.38
CA PHE A 31 -1.98 -14.15 -28.50
C PHE A 31 -1.28 -13.99 -29.86
N THR A 32 -0.35 -13.04 -30.02
CA THR A 32 0.36 -12.77 -31.28
C THR A 32 1.80 -13.31 -31.31
N SER A 33 2.38 -13.63 -30.16
CA SER A 33 3.75 -14.15 -30.08
C SER A 33 3.81 -15.67 -30.35
N ASP A 34 4.96 -16.15 -30.87
CA ASP A 34 5.27 -17.58 -31.11
C ASP A 34 5.41 -18.41 -29.80
N VAL A 35 4.75 -17.99 -28.72
CA VAL A 35 4.77 -18.64 -27.41
C VAL A 35 3.76 -19.79 -27.35
N CYS A 36 3.97 -20.72 -26.42
CA CYS A 36 3.15 -21.93 -26.28
C CYS A 36 1.66 -21.60 -26.06
N GLU A 37 1.38 -20.50 -25.36
CA GLU A 37 0.05 -20.00 -24.99
C GLU A 37 -0.78 -19.57 -26.22
N ALA A 38 -0.13 -19.11 -27.29
CA ALA A 38 -0.82 -18.74 -28.54
C ALA A 38 -1.46 -19.96 -29.23
N LYS A 39 -0.86 -21.16 -29.05
CA LYS A 39 -1.32 -22.42 -29.65
C LYS A 39 -2.24 -23.22 -28.72
N GLN A 40 -2.41 -22.80 -27.47
CA GLN A 40 -3.27 -23.48 -26.50
C GLN A 40 -4.72 -23.02 -26.57
N GLU A 41 -5.66 -23.96 -26.46
CA GLU A 41 -7.11 -23.65 -26.35
C GLU A 41 -7.48 -23.08 -24.97
N GLU A 42 -6.66 -23.38 -23.96
CA GLU A 42 -6.82 -22.95 -22.57
C GLU A 42 -5.55 -22.27 -22.07
N ILE A 43 -5.69 -21.07 -21.51
CA ILE A 43 -4.58 -20.34 -20.88
C ILE A 43 -4.79 -20.30 -19.39
N LYS A 44 -3.70 -20.53 -18.67
CA LYS A 44 -3.64 -20.50 -17.21
C LYS A 44 -3.07 -19.15 -16.78
N MET A 45 -3.83 -18.43 -15.98
CA MET A 45 -3.37 -17.18 -15.36
C MET A 45 -3.18 -17.40 -13.87
N GLU A 46 -1.96 -17.14 -13.39
CA GLU A 46 -1.61 -17.18 -11.97
C GLU A 46 -1.48 -15.75 -11.44
N GLY A 47 -1.78 -15.56 -10.15
CA GLY A 47 -1.65 -14.25 -9.49
C GLY A 47 -2.82 -13.29 -9.69
N ILE A 48 -3.94 -13.74 -10.29
CA ILE A 48 -5.16 -12.94 -10.46
C ILE A 48 -6.31 -13.55 -9.66
N ASP A 49 -7.10 -12.70 -9.00
CA ASP A 49 -8.36 -13.11 -8.40
C ASP A 49 -9.37 -13.54 -9.50
N PRO A 50 -9.98 -14.74 -9.40
CA PRO A 50 -10.90 -15.23 -10.42
C PRO A 50 -12.11 -14.33 -10.67
N ASN A 51 -12.63 -13.67 -9.63
CA ASN A 51 -13.79 -12.78 -9.77
C ASN A 51 -13.37 -11.48 -10.47
N ALA A 52 -12.23 -10.90 -10.09
CA ALA A 52 -11.68 -9.73 -10.76
C ALA A 52 -11.45 -9.99 -12.26
N LEU A 53 -10.88 -11.14 -12.61
CA LEU A 53 -10.70 -11.50 -14.03
C LEU A 53 -12.04 -11.66 -14.75
N TRP A 54 -13.03 -12.28 -14.11
CA TRP A 54 -14.37 -12.41 -14.69
C TRP A 54 -15.02 -11.04 -14.94
N ASP A 55 -14.90 -10.12 -14.01
CA ASP A 55 -15.43 -8.76 -14.14
C ASP A 55 -14.76 -7.99 -15.29
N LEU A 56 -13.45 -8.16 -15.47
CA LEU A 56 -12.71 -7.57 -16.59
C LEU A 56 -13.11 -8.18 -17.94
N VAL A 57 -13.37 -9.49 -18.00
CA VAL A 57 -13.90 -10.13 -19.20
C VAL A 57 -15.30 -9.61 -19.51
N GLN A 58 -16.18 -9.50 -18.51
CA GLN A 58 -17.52 -8.93 -18.70
C GLN A 58 -17.45 -7.47 -19.16
N PHE A 59 -16.53 -6.69 -18.62
CA PHE A 59 -16.26 -5.32 -19.08
C PHE A 59 -15.84 -5.29 -20.55
N ALA A 60 -14.95 -6.18 -20.99
CA ALA A 60 -14.52 -6.25 -22.39
C ALA A 60 -15.69 -6.54 -23.36
N TYR A 61 -16.72 -7.25 -22.90
CA TYR A 61 -17.92 -7.56 -23.70
C TYR A 61 -19.02 -6.49 -23.65
N THR A 62 -19.20 -5.84 -22.50
CA THR A 62 -20.35 -4.96 -22.24
C THR A 62 -19.98 -3.48 -22.22
N GLY A 63 -18.72 -3.15 -21.99
CA GLY A 63 -18.25 -1.79 -21.67
C GLY A 63 -18.66 -1.31 -20.27
N CYS A 64 -19.31 -2.16 -19.47
CA CYS A 64 -19.80 -1.82 -18.14
C CYS A 64 -18.95 -2.52 -17.07
N LEU A 65 -18.60 -1.78 -16.01
CA LEU A 65 -17.84 -2.29 -14.88
C LEU A 65 -18.51 -1.83 -13.58
N GLU A 66 -18.82 -2.78 -12.70
CA GLU A 66 -19.37 -2.49 -11.37
C GLU A 66 -18.23 -2.42 -10.36
N LEU A 67 -18.10 -1.30 -9.64
CA LEU A 67 -17.07 -1.08 -8.64
C LEU A 67 -17.64 -1.30 -7.24
N LYS A 68 -16.94 -2.09 -6.43
CA LYS A 68 -17.33 -2.36 -5.04
C LYS A 68 -16.11 -2.18 -4.13
N GLU A 69 -16.33 -1.66 -2.93
CA GLU A 69 -15.25 -1.35 -1.98
C GLU A 69 -14.46 -2.60 -1.56
N ASP A 70 -15.12 -3.75 -1.50
CA ASP A 70 -14.53 -5.04 -1.10
C ASP A 70 -13.74 -5.74 -2.22
N THR A 71 -14.01 -5.42 -3.49
CA THR A 71 -13.37 -6.07 -4.65
C THR A 71 -12.43 -5.16 -5.42
N ILE A 72 -12.44 -3.85 -5.15
CA ILE A 72 -11.72 -2.85 -5.96
C ILE A 72 -10.20 -3.08 -5.98
N GLU A 73 -9.60 -3.51 -4.88
CA GLU A 73 -8.16 -3.77 -4.81
C GLU A 73 -7.77 -4.93 -5.74
N ASN A 74 -8.51 -6.04 -5.67
CA ASN A 74 -8.30 -7.18 -6.56
C ASN A 74 -8.53 -6.81 -8.03
N LEU A 75 -9.54 -5.98 -8.30
CA LEU A 75 -9.85 -5.49 -9.64
C LEU A 75 -8.76 -4.57 -10.19
N LEU A 76 -8.24 -3.64 -9.38
CA LEU A 76 -7.14 -2.76 -9.78
C LEU A 76 -5.86 -3.57 -10.03
N ALA A 77 -5.52 -4.52 -9.16
CA ALA A 77 -4.36 -5.38 -9.35
C ALA A 77 -4.45 -6.21 -10.64
N ALA A 78 -5.62 -6.79 -10.91
CA ALA A 78 -5.88 -7.51 -12.15
C ALA A 78 -5.78 -6.59 -13.39
N ALA A 79 -6.33 -5.37 -13.31
CA ALA A 79 -6.27 -4.41 -14.41
C ALA A 79 -4.84 -3.92 -14.69
N CYS A 80 -4.03 -3.71 -13.65
CA CYS A 80 -2.62 -3.38 -13.79
C CYS A 80 -1.85 -4.52 -14.47
N LEU A 81 -2.02 -5.76 -14.01
CA LEU A 81 -1.35 -6.93 -14.59
C LEU A 81 -1.73 -7.15 -16.06
N LEU A 82 -3.02 -7.01 -16.37
CA LEU A 82 -3.56 -7.19 -17.72
C LEU A 82 -3.43 -5.94 -18.59
N GLN A 83 -2.74 -4.89 -18.12
CA GLN A 83 -2.47 -3.66 -18.87
C GLN A 83 -3.76 -3.02 -19.44
N LEU A 84 -4.75 -2.81 -18.58
CA LEU A 84 -6.04 -2.18 -18.90
C LEU A 84 -6.08 -0.74 -18.34
N PRO A 85 -5.44 0.24 -19.01
CA PRO A 85 -5.24 1.58 -18.44
C PRO A 85 -6.56 2.31 -18.12
N GLN A 86 -7.60 2.11 -18.94
CA GLN A 86 -8.92 2.71 -18.70
C GLN A 86 -9.56 2.21 -17.39
N VAL A 87 -9.42 0.91 -17.11
CA VAL A 87 -9.94 0.33 -15.87
C VAL A 87 -9.08 0.76 -14.68
N VAL A 88 -7.75 0.78 -14.83
CA VAL A 88 -6.83 1.28 -13.82
C VAL A 88 -7.20 2.71 -13.41
N GLU A 89 -7.45 3.59 -14.37
CA GLU A 89 -7.83 4.98 -14.11
C GLU A 89 -9.14 5.10 -13.34
N VAL A 90 -10.17 4.35 -13.75
CA VAL A 90 -11.48 4.34 -13.09
C VAL A 90 -11.38 3.78 -11.67
N CYS A 91 -10.63 2.70 -11.46
CA CYS A 91 -10.39 2.11 -10.15
C CYS A 91 -9.60 3.05 -9.23
N CYS A 92 -8.57 3.73 -9.75
CA CYS A 92 -7.82 4.75 -9.00
C CYS A 92 -8.75 5.90 -8.55
N HIS A 93 -9.59 6.42 -9.44
CA HIS A 93 -10.54 7.48 -9.09
C HIS A 93 -11.56 7.05 -8.05
N PHE A 94 -11.98 5.78 -8.07
CA PHE A 94 -12.87 5.23 -7.06
C PHE A 94 -12.16 5.15 -5.70
N LEU A 95 -10.94 4.62 -5.65
CA LEU A 95 -10.12 4.57 -4.43
C LEU A 95 -9.83 5.96 -3.86
N MET A 96 -9.58 6.96 -4.69
CA MET A 96 -9.41 8.35 -4.24
C MET A 96 -10.63 8.88 -3.48
N LYS A 97 -11.85 8.46 -3.85
CA LYS A 97 -13.09 8.86 -3.17
C LYS A 97 -13.33 8.12 -1.86
N LEU A 98 -12.69 6.97 -1.69
CA LEU A 98 -12.79 6.14 -0.48
C LEU A 98 -11.68 6.43 0.55
N LEU A 99 -10.81 7.40 0.26
CA LEU A 99 -9.76 7.80 1.19
C LEU A 99 -10.36 8.24 2.52
N HIS A 100 -9.92 7.55 3.57
CA HIS A 100 -10.32 7.77 4.95
C HIS A 100 -9.07 7.68 5.84
N PRO A 101 -9.01 8.39 6.98
CA PRO A 101 -7.82 8.36 7.84
C PRO A 101 -7.47 6.97 8.37
N SER A 102 -8.40 6.02 8.33
CA SER A 102 -8.21 4.63 8.77
C SER A 102 -7.75 3.66 7.68
N ASN A 103 -7.79 4.05 6.40
CA ASN A 103 -7.43 3.20 5.26
C ASN A 103 -6.37 3.85 4.33
N CYS A 104 -6.06 5.14 4.51
CA CYS A 104 -5.20 5.88 3.59
C CYS A 104 -3.77 5.33 3.53
N LEU A 105 -3.27 4.72 4.61
CA LEU A 105 -1.94 4.11 4.64
C LEU A 105 -1.94 2.81 3.83
N GLY A 106 -2.99 2.00 3.95
CA GLY A 106 -3.22 0.80 3.14
C GLY A 106 -3.32 1.14 1.67
N ILE A 107 -4.17 2.11 1.30
CA ILE A 107 -4.34 2.57 -0.09
C ILE A 107 -3.03 3.12 -0.66
N ARG A 108 -2.26 3.89 0.12
CA ARG A 108 -0.94 4.41 -0.32
C ARG A 108 0.05 3.27 -0.60
N ALA A 109 0.17 2.31 0.32
CA ALA A 109 1.07 1.17 0.15
C ALA A 109 0.63 0.28 -1.03
N PHE A 110 -0.67 0.07 -1.19
CA PHE A 110 -1.24 -0.65 -2.32
C PHE A 110 -0.95 0.05 -3.65
N ALA A 111 -1.15 1.36 -3.72
CA ALA A 111 -0.86 2.15 -4.92
C ALA A 111 0.62 2.08 -5.31
N ASP A 112 1.53 2.11 -4.34
CA ASP A 112 2.97 1.94 -4.58
C ASP A 112 3.28 0.54 -5.15
N ALA A 113 2.71 -0.52 -4.56
CA ALA A 113 2.87 -1.89 -5.03
C ALA A 113 2.33 -2.12 -6.45
N GLN A 114 1.25 -1.44 -6.83
CA GLN A 114 0.67 -1.50 -8.17
C GLN A 114 1.32 -0.53 -9.17
N GLY A 115 2.28 0.30 -8.75
CA GLY A 115 2.90 1.33 -9.59
C GLY A 115 1.97 2.50 -9.97
N CYS A 116 0.86 2.66 -9.25
CA CYS A 116 -0.14 3.71 -9.48
C CYS A 116 0.28 5.03 -8.81
N THR A 117 1.21 5.74 -9.46
CA THR A 117 1.85 6.95 -8.88
C THR A 117 0.89 8.07 -8.54
N GLU A 118 -0.16 8.30 -9.34
CA GLU A 118 -1.14 9.37 -9.07
C GLU A 118 -1.99 9.06 -7.83
N LEU A 119 -2.48 7.81 -7.69
CA LEU A 119 -3.20 7.38 -6.50
C LEU A 119 -2.30 7.45 -5.25
N MET A 120 -1.04 7.02 -5.38
CA MET A 120 -0.06 7.08 -4.30
C MET A 120 0.16 8.53 -3.82
N LYS A 121 0.33 9.48 -4.74
CA LYS A 121 0.50 10.92 -4.40
C LYS A 121 -0.73 11.47 -3.70
N VAL A 122 -1.93 11.21 -4.22
CA VAL A 122 -3.17 11.70 -3.62
C VAL A 122 -3.37 11.10 -2.22
N ALA A 123 -3.14 9.80 -2.05
CA ALA A 123 -3.20 9.14 -0.75
C ALA A 123 -2.15 9.71 0.21
N HIS A 124 -0.92 9.96 -0.25
CA HIS A 124 0.13 10.56 0.56
C HIS A 124 -0.23 11.97 1.03
N ASN A 125 -0.68 12.84 0.14
CA ASN A 125 -1.11 14.20 0.50
C ASN A 125 -2.25 14.16 1.52
N TYR A 126 -3.24 13.28 1.32
CA TYR A 126 -4.33 13.08 2.26
C TYR A 126 -3.83 12.64 3.64
N THR A 127 -2.85 11.72 3.69
CA THR A 127 -2.21 11.29 4.94
C THR A 127 -1.49 12.44 5.64
N MET A 128 -0.77 13.30 4.90
CA MET A 128 -0.05 14.45 5.47
C MET A 128 -1.02 15.50 6.04
N GLU A 129 -2.12 15.77 5.33
CA GLU A 129 -3.15 16.72 5.77
C GLU A 129 -3.90 16.23 7.03
N ASN A 130 -4.18 14.92 7.11
CA ASN A 130 -4.99 14.32 8.18
C ASN A 130 -4.17 13.49 9.18
N ILE A 131 -2.86 13.72 9.27
CA ILE A 131 -1.92 12.90 10.04
C ILE A 131 -2.35 12.72 11.51
N MET A 132 -2.97 13.75 12.09
CA MET A 132 -3.48 13.76 13.48
C MET A 132 -4.51 12.66 13.73
N GLU A 133 -5.35 12.35 12.73
CA GLU A 133 -6.34 11.28 12.81
C GLU A 133 -5.72 9.93 12.44
N VAL A 134 -4.83 9.91 11.44
CA VAL A 134 -4.13 8.70 10.98
C VAL A 134 -3.32 8.04 12.09
N ILE A 135 -2.58 8.82 12.89
CA ILE A 135 -1.77 8.33 14.01
C ILE A 135 -2.60 7.57 15.07
N ARG A 136 -3.90 7.88 15.18
CA ARG A 136 -4.81 7.24 16.16
C ARG A 136 -5.35 5.90 15.66
N ASN A 137 -5.22 5.61 14.37
CA ASN A 137 -5.76 4.40 13.77
C ASN A 137 -4.78 3.22 13.89
N GLN A 138 -5.32 1.99 13.92
CA GLN A 138 -4.52 0.77 14.01
C GLN A 138 -3.60 0.57 12.81
N GLU A 139 -3.99 1.06 11.63
CA GLU A 139 -3.18 0.98 10.40
C GLU A 139 -1.79 1.61 10.59
N PHE A 140 -1.72 2.73 11.33
CA PHE A 140 -0.45 3.37 11.68
C PHE A 140 0.43 2.48 12.55
N LEU A 141 -0.16 1.77 13.52
CA LEU A 141 0.56 0.85 14.41
C LEU A 141 1.12 -0.37 13.67
N LEU A 142 0.54 -0.74 12.53
CA LEU A 142 0.94 -1.89 11.72
C LEU A 142 2.03 -1.54 10.69
N LEU A 143 2.32 -0.25 10.46
CA LEU A 143 3.35 0.18 9.52
C LEU A 143 4.74 -0.39 9.87
N PRO A 144 5.55 -0.77 8.86
CA PRO A 144 6.95 -1.13 9.05
C PRO A 144 7.79 0.12 9.39
N ALA A 145 8.93 -0.11 10.06
CA ALA A 145 9.81 0.97 10.53
C ALA A 145 10.27 1.90 9.39
N GLU A 146 10.55 1.36 8.21
CA GLU A 146 11.00 2.13 7.04
C GLU A 146 9.91 3.07 6.50
N GLU A 147 8.65 2.63 6.43
CA GLU A 147 7.56 3.48 5.96
C GLU A 147 7.17 4.51 7.01
N LEU A 148 7.19 4.13 8.28
CA LEU A 148 7.03 5.09 9.37
C LEU A 148 8.13 6.15 9.33
N HIS A 149 9.38 5.74 9.08
CA HIS A 149 10.50 6.66 8.92
C HIS A 149 10.25 7.64 7.79
N LYS A 150 9.89 7.19 6.58
CA LYS A 150 9.57 8.09 5.46
C LYS A 150 8.41 9.02 5.77
N LEU A 151 7.42 8.55 6.51
CA LEU A 151 6.26 9.35 6.91
C LEU A 151 6.64 10.46 7.88
N LEU A 152 7.48 10.18 8.88
CA LEU A 152 7.89 11.14 9.90
C LEU A 152 9.03 12.05 9.45
N ALA A 153 9.86 11.61 8.50
CA ALA A 153 10.95 12.41 7.93
C ALA A 153 10.49 13.35 6.80
N SER A 154 9.22 13.28 6.39
CA SER A 154 8.67 14.19 5.40
C SER A 154 8.54 15.60 6.00
N ASP A 155 9.09 16.60 5.32
CA ASP A 155 8.94 18.02 5.71
C ASP A 155 7.51 18.55 5.46
N ASP A 156 6.70 17.79 4.70
CA ASP A 156 5.33 18.15 4.34
C ASP A 156 4.29 17.72 5.40
N VAL A 157 4.73 17.12 6.52
CA VAL A 157 3.80 16.66 7.54
C VAL A 157 3.21 17.87 8.25
N ASN A 158 1.88 18.05 8.14
CA ASN A 158 1.14 19.12 8.80
C ASN A 158 0.93 18.83 10.29
N VAL A 159 2.03 18.56 11.03
CA VAL A 159 1.97 18.40 12.49
C VAL A 159 2.14 19.77 13.15
N PRO A 160 1.29 20.13 14.12
CA PRO A 160 1.45 21.38 14.86
C PRO A 160 2.72 21.41 15.71
N ASP A 161 3.15 20.26 16.26
CA ASP A 161 4.27 20.16 17.21
C ASP A 161 5.00 18.82 17.11
N GLU A 162 6.33 18.84 17.29
CA GLU A 162 7.21 17.66 17.43
C GLU A 162 6.75 16.71 18.56
N GLU A 163 6.04 17.23 19.57
CA GLU A 163 5.46 16.43 20.66
C GLU A 163 4.47 15.38 20.14
N THR A 164 3.71 15.71 19.09
CA THR A 164 2.74 14.77 18.52
C THR A 164 3.44 13.66 17.74
N ILE A 165 4.50 13.99 16.99
CA ILE A 165 5.38 13.02 16.30
C ILE A 165 5.97 12.06 17.32
N PHE A 166 6.49 12.61 18.42
CA PHE A 166 7.05 11.82 19.50
C PHE A 166 6.00 10.91 20.14
N HIS A 167 4.82 11.42 20.47
CA HIS A 167 3.74 10.61 21.03
C HIS A 167 3.32 9.48 20.08
N ALA A 168 3.23 9.75 18.78
CA ALA A 168 2.92 8.77 17.74
C ALA A 168 3.96 7.63 17.70
N LEU A 169 5.24 7.99 17.66
CA LEU A 169 6.35 7.04 17.68
C LEU A 169 6.29 6.15 18.92
N MET A 170 5.96 6.75 20.07
CA MET A 170 5.87 6.05 21.34
C MET A 170 4.70 5.07 21.40
N MET A 171 3.54 5.41 20.80
CA MET A 171 2.45 4.46 20.65
C MET A 171 2.84 3.30 19.74
N TRP A 172 3.54 3.58 18.63
CA TRP A 172 4.01 2.57 17.70
C TRP A 172 5.03 1.61 18.33
N VAL A 173 5.96 2.10 19.14
CA VAL A 173 6.92 1.25 19.87
C VAL A 173 6.24 0.46 20.99
N LYS A 174 5.30 1.06 21.73
CA LYS A 174 4.54 0.34 22.77
C LYS A 174 3.75 -0.85 22.23
N TYR A 175 3.32 -0.80 20.96
CA TYR A 175 2.60 -1.88 20.33
C TYR A 175 3.45 -3.16 20.16
N ASP A 176 4.74 -3.04 19.84
CA ASP A 176 5.67 -4.17 19.72
C ASP A 176 7.08 -3.81 20.24
N MET A 177 7.19 -3.68 21.57
CA MET A 177 8.43 -3.24 22.23
C MET A 177 9.62 -4.17 21.97
N GLN A 178 9.40 -5.46 21.73
CA GLN A 178 10.49 -6.42 21.60
C GLN A 178 11.23 -6.29 20.27
N ARG A 179 10.50 -6.05 19.17
CA ARG A 179 11.09 -5.91 17.84
C ARG A 179 11.44 -4.46 17.50
N ARG A 180 10.65 -3.51 17.98
CA ARG A 180 10.77 -2.10 17.58
C ARG A 180 11.71 -1.27 18.45
N CYS A 181 12.19 -1.80 19.57
CA CYS A 181 13.18 -1.12 20.40
C CYS A 181 14.53 -0.91 19.69
N SER A 182 14.93 -1.81 18.78
CA SER A 182 16.13 -1.58 17.95
C SER A 182 15.93 -0.42 16.99
N ASP A 183 14.75 -0.33 16.38
CA ASP A 183 14.41 0.66 15.36
C ASP A 183 14.15 2.04 15.99
N LEU A 184 13.68 2.07 17.25
CA LEU A 184 13.50 3.30 18.02
C LEU A 184 14.78 4.15 18.07
N SER A 185 15.94 3.52 18.24
CA SER A 185 17.22 4.25 18.30
C SER A 185 17.52 4.98 17.01
N MET A 186 17.16 4.38 15.86
CA MET A 186 17.32 4.99 14.55
C MET A 186 16.28 6.10 14.31
N LEU A 187 15.02 5.86 14.69
CA LEU A 187 13.93 6.81 14.51
C LEU A 187 14.09 8.06 15.39
N LEU A 188 14.62 7.91 16.60
CA LEU A 188 14.88 9.02 17.53
C LEU A 188 15.98 9.99 17.04
N ALA A 189 16.92 9.54 16.20
CA ALA A 189 17.97 10.40 15.65
C ALA A 189 17.42 11.48 14.69
N TYR A 190 16.21 11.27 14.16
CA TYR A 190 15.56 12.18 13.20
C TYR A 190 14.57 13.14 13.86
N ILE A 191 14.04 12.81 15.04
CA ILE A 191 13.22 13.74 15.82
C ILE A 191 14.13 14.79 16.42
N ARG A 192 13.79 16.07 16.26
CA ARG A 192 14.53 17.17 16.88
C ARG A 192 14.29 17.17 18.39
N LEU A 193 14.99 16.30 19.10
CA LEU A 193 14.96 16.16 20.56
C LEU A 193 15.09 17.50 21.31
N PRO A 194 15.89 18.50 20.84
CA PRO A 194 15.98 19.80 21.51
C PRO A 194 14.68 20.61 21.55
N LEU A 195 13.70 20.33 20.68
CA LEU A 195 12.41 21.00 20.64
C LEU A 195 11.38 20.38 21.60
N LEU A 196 11.69 19.23 22.20
CA LEU A 196 10.79 18.53 23.10
C LEU A 196 10.95 18.99 24.57
N PRO A 197 9.86 19.03 25.35
CA PRO A 197 9.95 19.31 26.78
C PRO A 197 10.79 18.24 27.52
N PRO A 198 11.55 18.63 28.57
CA PRO A 198 12.51 17.74 29.26
C PRO A 198 11.87 16.51 29.93
N GLN A 199 10.56 16.49 30.12
CA GLN A 199 9.83 15.33 30.66
C GLN A 199 9.83 14.11 29.71
N TRP A 200 9.90 14.34 28.40
CA TRP A 200 9.90 13.27 27.40
C TRP A 200 11.26 12.59 27.27
N PHE A 201 12.34 13.31 27.57
CA PHE A 201 13.71 12.77 27.70
C PHE A 201 13.80 11.65 28.75
N PHE A 202 13.18 11.84 29.91
CA PHE A 202 13.14 10.82 30.96
C PHE A 202 12.33 9.59 30.53
N LEU A 203 11.29 9.76 29.71
CA LEU A 203 10.49 8.65 29.19
C LEU A 203 11.27 7.81 28.17
N CYS A 204 12.03 8.46 27.27
CA CYS A 204 12.98 7.78 26.37
C CYS A 204 13.97 6.90 27.14
N LEU A 205 14.63 7.50 28.14
CA LEU A 205 15.66 6.82 28.93
C LEU A 205 15.13 5.60 29.69
N ASN A 206 13.86 5.63 30.11
CA ASN A 206 13.23 4.51 30.81
C ASN A 206 12.77 3.37 29.88
N LEU A 207 12.58 3.62 28.58
CA LEU A 207 12.12 2.62 27.61
C LEU A 207 13.27 1.90 26.89
N THR A 208 14.42 2.55 26.74
CA THR A 208 15.65 1.89 26.32
C THR A 208 16.26 1.11 27.48
N SER A 209 16.52 -0.18 27.28
CA SER A 209 17.31 -1.00 28.22
C SER A 209 18.70 -0.38 28.45
N PRO A 210 19.39 -0.69 29.56
CA PRO A 210 20.69 -0.08 29.90
C PRO A 210 21.76 -0.21 28.80
N ASP A 211 21.68 -1.23 27.93
CA ASP A 211 22.57 -1.44 26.79
C ASP A 211 22.34 -0.44 25.63
N SER A 212 21.10 0.01 25.45
CA SER A 212 20.71 1.05 24.47
C SER A 212 20.99 2.50 24.92
N SER A 213 21.53 2.70 26.13
CA SER A 213 21.97 4.05 26.56
C SER A 213 23.15 4.59 25.75
N CYS A 214 23.92 3.72 25.09
CA CYS A 214 25.00 4.10 24.18
C CYS A 214 24.49 4.70 22.86
N THR A 215 23.38 4.20 22.31
CA THR A 215 22.78 4.70 21.06
C THR A 215 22.05 6.02 21.26
N LEU A 216 21.34 6.19 22.39
CA LEU A 216 20.73 7.48 22.76
C LEU A 216 21.78 8.58 22.98
N LYS A 217 22.91 8.25 23.61
CA LYS A 217 24.05 9.18 23.75
C LYS A 217 24.67 9.57 22.40
N HIS A 218 24.71 8.64 21.44
CA HIS A 218 25.19 8.95 20.09
C HIS A 218 24.20 9.82 19.31
N ALA A 219 22.90 9.51 19.35
CA ALA A 219 21.86 10.32 18.72
C ALA A 219 21.81 11.75 19.28
N LEU A 220 21.95 11.90 20.61
CA LEU A 220 22.03 13.20 21.29
C LEU A 220 23.35 13.94 21.10
N ALA A 221 24.41 13.27 20.64
CA ALA A 221 25.70 13.91 20.34
C ALA A 221 25.80 14.40 18.88
N ILE A 222 24.87 14.00 18.01
CA ILE A 222 24.82 14.36 16.59
C ILE A 222 23.85 15.52 16.32
N GLN A 223 22.97 15.84 17.28
CA GLN A 223 22.06 17.00 17.26
C GLN A 223 22.56 18.10 18.19
#